data_AF-A0A7V0IYI7-F1
#
_entry.id   AF-A0A7V0IYI7-F1
#
_cell.length_a   1.000
_cell.length_b   1.000
_cell.length_c   1.000
_cell.angle_alpha   90.00
_cell.angle_beta   90.00
_cell.angle_gamma   90.00
#
_symmetry.space_group_name_H-M   'P 1'
#
loop_
_entity.id
_entity.type
_entity.pdbx_description
1 polymer ?
#
loop_
_entity_poly.entity_id
_entity_poly.type
_entity_poly.pdbx_seq_one_letter_code
_entity_poly.pdbx_strand_id
1 'polypeptide(L)'
;MIAKEQVLKAIEELPQNASIEDAMEKLYLIYKVDRGIKQADSGYKISQDEAKKRMQNCLPLEHLKQQIALSYFQNQVELFLK
;
A
#
# COMPACT_ATOMS: atom_id res chain seq x y z
N MET A 1 -13.49 -5.81 10.53
CA MET A 1 -13.33 -4.37 10.84
C MET A 1 -12.27 -4.39 11.89
N ILE A 2 -11.16 -3.69 11.69
CA ILE A 2 -10.06 -3.76 12.65
C ILE A 2 -10.53 -3.09 13.93
N ALA A 3 -10.46 -3.84 15.02
CA ALA A 3 -10.81 -3.33 16.34
C ALA A 3 -9.68 -2.43 16.87
N LYS A 4 -10.02 -1.45 17.71
CA LYS A 4 -9.04 -0.54 18.31
C LYS A 4 -7.94 -1.30 19.06
N GLU A 5 -8.30 -2.40 19.71
CA GLU A 5 -7.40 -3.27 20.47
C GLU A 5 -6.34 -3.91 19.57
N GLN A 6 -6.72 -4.27 18.33
CA GLN A 6 -5.78 -4.84 17.36
C GLN A 6 -4.78 -3.80 16.84
N VAL A 7 -5.22 -2.55 16.69
CA VAL A 7 -4.34 -1.42 16.34
C VAL A 7 -3.33 -1.17 17.45
N LEU A 8 -3.78 -1.10 18.70
CA LEU A 8 -2.90 -0.88 19.85
C LEU A 8 -1.86 -1.99 19.97
N LYS A 9 -2.29 -3.26 19.89
CA LYS A 9 -1.38 -4.40 19.92
C LYS A 9 -0.34 -4.34 18.80
N ALA A 10 -0.74 -3.95 17.58
CA ALA A 10 0.18 -3.85 16.45
C ALA A 10 1.25 -2.77 16.64
N ILE A 11 0.93 -1.70 17.35
CA ILE A 11 1.87 -0.63 17.71
C ILE A 11 2.79 -1.09 18.85
N GLU A 12 2.25 -1.78 19.86
CA GLU A 12 3.03 -2.33 20.98
C GLU A 12 4.06 -3.39 20.54
N GLU A 13 3.78 -4.12 19.47
CA GLU A 13 4.69 -5.12 18.88
C GLU A 13 5.82 -4.51 18.03
N LEU A 14 5.81 -3.20 17.79
CA LEU A 14 6.89 -2.55 17.03
C LEU A 14 8.19 -2.54 17.84
N PRO A 15 9.35 -2.70 17.16
CA PRO A 15 10.63 -2.61 17.84
C PRO A 15 10.84 -1.20 18.40
N GLN A 16 11.64 -1.08 19.45
CA GLN A 16 11.81 0.19 20.17
C GLN A 16 12.45 1.30 19.33
N ASN A 17 13.15 0.94 18.26
CA ASN A 17 13.73 1.86 17.28
C ASN A 17 12.84 2.08 16.04
N ALA A 18 11.57 1.62 16.07
CA ALA A 18 10.65 1.82 14.97
C ALA A 18 10.36 3.30 14.74
N SER A 19 10.34 3.67 13.45
CA SER A 19 9.96 4.99 12.98
C SER A 19 8.43 5.12 12.87
N ILE A 20 7.97 6.35 12.57
CA ILE A 20 6.56 6.60 12.26
C ILE A 20 6.17 5.87 10.98
N GLU A 21 7.08 5.80 10.00
CA GLU A 21 6.91 5.10 8.74
C GLU A 21 6.66 3.60 8.95
N ASP A 22 7.41 2.97 9.85
CA ASP A 22 7.22 1.56 10.21
C ASP A 22 5.83 1.31 10.83
N ALA A 23 5.40 2.22 11.71
CA ALA A 23 4.07 2.15 12.30
C ALA A 23 2.97 2.31 11.24
N MET A 24 3.11 3.27 10.33
CA MET A 24 2.18 3.48 9.22
C MET A 24 2.11 2.26 8.30
N GLU A 25 3.25 1.67 7.94
CA GLU A 25 3.32 0.47 7.10
C GLU A 25 2.61 -0.71 7.77
N LYS A 26 2.91 -0.96 9.06
CA LYS A 26 2.30 -2.04 9.84
C LYS A 26 0.77 -1.90 9.89
N LEU A 27 0.27 -0.69 10.16
CA LEU A 27 -1.17 -0.43 10.21
C LEU A 27 -1.83 -0.60 8.83
N TYR A 28 -1.18 -0.13 7.77
CA TYR A 28 -1.67 -0.28 6.41
C TYR A 28 -1.72 -1.75 5.97
N LEU A 29 -0.71 -2.54 6.34
CA LEU A 29 -0.69 -3.99 6.08
C LEU A 29 -1.89 -4.68 6.72
N ILE A 30 -2.15 -4.43 8.00
CA ILE A 30 -3.28 -5.03 8.73
C ILE A 30 -4.61 -4.64 8.05
N TYR A 31 -4.76 -3.38 7.66
CA TYR A 31 -5.92 -2.89 6.89
C TYR A 31 -6.12 -3.64 5.57
N LYS A 32 -5.06 -3.81 4.79
CA LYS A 32 -5.12 -4.50 3.50
C LYS A 32 -5.48 -5.97 3.66
N VAL A 33 -4.98 -6.63 4.71
CA VAL A 33 -5.31 -8.03 5.03
C VAL A 33 -6.77 -8.19 5.46
N ASP A 34 -7.28 -7.39 6.43
CA ASP A 34 -8.69 -7.44 6.85
C ASP A 34 -9.63 -7.22 5.66
N ARG A 35 -9.28 -6.27 4.77
CA ARG A 35 -10.03 -6.05 3.54
C ARG A 35 -9.95 -7.22 2.56
N GLY A 36 -8.77 -7.80 2.37
CA GLY A 36 -8.59 -8.95 1.49
C GLY A 36 -9.38 -10.17 1.95
N ILE A 37 -9.40 -10.44 3.26
CA ILE A 37 -10.19 -11.51 3.87
C ILE A 37 -11.68 -11.29 3.59
N LYS A 38 -12.21 -10.10 3.89
CA LYS A 38 -13.63 -9.79 3.60
C LYS A 38 -13.98 -9.91 2.13
N GLN A 39 -13.09 -9.48 1.22
CA GLN A 39 -13.30 -9.66 -0.21
C GLN A 39 -13.37 -11.15 -0.57
N ALA A 40 -12.46 -11.95 -0.03
CA ALA A 40 -12.41 -13.39 -0.25
C ALA A 40 -13.68 -14.10 0.28
N ASP A 41 -14.17 -13.70 1.45
CA ASP A 41 -15.37 -14.25 2.08
C ASP A 41 -16.63 -13.85 1.32
N SER A 42 -16.71 -12.62 0.84
CA SER A 42 -17.80 -12.12 -0.02
C SER A 42 -17.76 -12.66 -1.46
N GLY A 43 -16.87 -13.61 -1.76
CA GLY A 43 -16.79 -14.25 -3.08
C GLY A 43 -16.03 -13.45 -4.13
N TYR A 44 -15.46 -12.28 -3.79
CA TYR A 44 -14.58 -11.50 -4.68
C TYR A 44 -13.19 -12.15 -4.78
N LYS A 45 -13.15 -13.36 -5.36
CA LYS A 45 -11.95 -14.13 -5.64
C LYS A 45 -11.84 -14.33 -7.15
N ILE A 46 -10.61 -14.40 -7.64
CA ILE A 46 -10.31 -14.75 -9.02
C ILE A 46 -9.48 -16.03 -9.04
N SER A 47 -9.54 -16.77 -10.14
CA SER A 47 -8.66 -17.93 -10.32
C SER A 47 -7.20 -17.48 -10.42
N GLN A 48 -6.29 -18.39 -10.12
CA GLN A 48 -4.85 -18.13 -10.24
C GLN A 48 -4.45 -17.70 -11.66
N ASP A 49 -5.08 -18.29 -12.69
CA ASP A 49 -4.80 -17.92 -14.09
C ASP A 49 -5.28 -16.52 -14.43
N GLU A 50 -6.46 -16.13 -13.93
CA GLU A 50 -6.97 -14.76 -14.10
C GLU A 50 -6.10 -13.75 -13.35
N ALA A 51 -5.61 -14.10 -12.15
CA ALA A 51 -4.65 -13.27 -11.43
C ALA A 51 -3.36 -13.06 -12.23
N LYS A 52 -2.79 -14.12 -12.82
CA LYS A 52 -1.60 -14.03 -13.68
C LYS A 52 -1.81 -13.12 -14.88
N LYS A 53 -2.97 -13.24 -15.57
CA LYS A 53 -3.32 -12.37 -16.71
C LYS A 53 -3.38 -10.89 -16.31
N ARG A 54 -4.00 -10.58 -15.16
CA ARG A 54 -4.08 -9.19 -14.67
C ARG A 54 -2.71 -8.64 -14.27
N MET A 55 -1.87 -9.46 -13.65
CA MET A 55 -0.50 -9.06 -13.28
C MET A 55 0.35 -8.74 -14.52
N GLN A 56 0.19 -9.50 -15.60
CA GLN A 56 0.87 -9.25 -16.88
C GLN A 56 0.44 -7.91 -17.49
N ASN A 57 -0.86 -7.57 -17.40
CA ASN A 57 -1.39 -6.30 -17.91
C ASN A 57 -1.06 -5.10 -17.00
N CYS A 58 -0.72 -5.34 -15.73
CA CYS A 58 -0.35 -4.29 -14.76
C CYS A 58 1.09 -3.79 -14.92
N LEU A 59 1.87 -4.30 -15.87
CA LEU A 59 3.26 -3.88 -16.11
C LEU A 59 3.40 -3.23 -17.49
N PRO A 60 3.32 -1.89 -17.52
CA PRO A 60 4.43 -1.13 -18.08
C PRO A 60 4.91 -0.12 -17.02
N LEU A 61 5.76 -0.57 -16.09
CA LEU A 61 6.37 0.28 -15.05
C LEU A 61 7.22 1.42 -15.61
N GLU A 62 7.62 1.35 -16.89
CA GLU A 62 8.47 2.36 -17.50
C GLU A 62 7.75 3.71 -17.70
N HIS A 63 6.47 3.70 -18.09
CA HIS A 63 5.72 4.96 -18.27
C HIS A 63 5.33 5.62 -16.94
N LEU A 64 5.05 4.82 -15.92
CA LEU A 64 4.70 5.31 -14.57
C LEU A 64 5.89 5.91 -13.84
N LYS A 65 7.09 5.32 -13.96
CA LYS A 65 8.33 5.92 -13.41
C LYS A 65 8.59 7.31 -13.99
N GLN A 66 8.39 7.50 -15.30
CA GLN A 66 8.53 8.81 -15.95
C GLN A 66 7.53 9.83 -15.43
N GLN A 67 6.25 9.47 -15.33
CA GLN A 67 5.21 10.38 -14.84
C GLN A 67 5.44 10.75 -13.37
N ILE A 68 5.84 9.78 -12.54
CA ILE A 68 6.15 10.01 -11.14
C ILE A 68 7.38 10.92 -11.01
N ALA A 69 8.48 10.63 -11.72
CA ALA A 69 9.69 11.45 -11.71
C ALA A 69 9.44 12.89 -12.20
N LEU A 70 8.63 13.07 -13.24
CA LEU A 70 8.23 14.39 -13.74
C LEU A 70 7.39 15.14 -12.71
N SER A 71 6.46 14.45 -12.03
CA SER A 71 5.63 15.08 -10.99
C SER A 71 6.46 15.53 -9.78
N TYR A 72 7.44 14.73 -9.35
CA TYR A 72 8.35 15.10 -8.26
C TYR A 72 9.24 16.29 -8.64
N PHE A 73 9.76 16.29 -9.87
CA PHE A 73 10.59 17.40 -10.37
C PHE A 73 9.80 18.71 -10.50
N GLN A 74 8.58 18.67 -11.05
CA GLN A 74 7.72 19.85 -11.17
C GLN A 74 7.36 20.45 -9.82
N ASN A 75 7.00 19.60 -8.84
CA ASN A 75 6.67 20.05 -7.49
C ASN A 75 7.89 20.67 -6.79
N GLN A 76 9.07 20.09 -6.98
CA GLN A 76 10.31 20.59 -6.39
C GLN A 76 10.76 21.93 -7.01
N VAL A 77 10.54 22.13 -8.31
CA VAL A 77 10.79 23.41 -9.00
C VAL A 77 9.79 24.49 -8.56
N GLU A 78 8.50 24.17 -8.43
CA GLU A 78 7.50 25.12 -7.92
C GLU A 78 7.77 25.54 -6.46
N LEU A 79 8.35 24.65 -5.65
CA LEU A 79 8.74 24.96 -4.27
C LEU A 79 10.00 25.85 -4.19
N PHE A 80 10.85 25.83 -5.22
CA PHE A 80 12.08 26.62 -5.31
C PHE A 80 11.88 28.00 -5.95
N LEU A 81 10.77 28.18 -6.70
CA LEU A 81 10.40 29.43 -7.38
C LEU A 81 9.39 30.29 -6.60
N LYS A 82 9.03 29.89 -5.37
CA LYS A 82 8.28 30.70 -4.41
C LYS A 82 9.21 31.18 -3.30
#